data_AF-A0AAD8E191-F1
#
_entry.id   AF-A0AAD8E191-F1
#
_cell.length_a   1.000
_cell.length_b   1.000
_cell.length_c   1.000
_cell.angle_alpha   90.00
_cell.angle_beta   90.00
_cell.angle_gamma   90.00
#
_symmetry.space_group_name_H-M   'P 1'
#
loop_
_entity.id
_entity.type
_entity.pdbx_description
1 polymer ?
#
loop_
_entity_poly.entity_id
_entity_poly.type
_entity_poly.pdbx_seq_one_letter_code
_entity_poly.pdbx_strand_id
1 'polypeptide(L)'
;MELPKATNTSALSGAGVMRLFNKVGETVNKITYKMDESDPWFEEKTQQIENLDTQLRKLHSSVETLVMHRKDLAILTAAFAKSAAMLSNCEEHTSLSRALSQLAEVEEKVEALHNEQANADFSVLCELLKDYIALIGSIKDVFHERVKVFQNWQHSQQMLNKKREQKAKLELSGKPDKGNQASVEVVEWEAKVERGQEEFDNISKMIKKELERFEVNRVKDFKAVIIQYLENLMTHQQQLIKYWEAFLPEAKAIA
;
A
#
# COMPACT_ATOMS: atom_id res chain seq x y z
N MET A 1 49.30 17.57 -29.94
CA MET A 1 48.70 18.41 -28.88
C MET A 1 47.53 17.61 -28.33
N GLU A 2 47.80 16.73 -27.37
CA GLU A 2 46.78 15.87 -26.76
C GLU A 2 46.26 16.54 -25.48
N LEU A 3 44.94 16.69 -25.39
CA LEU A 3 44.26 17.15 -24.18
C LEU A 3 43.99 15.95 -23.25
N PRO A 4 44.13 16.09 -21.92
CA PRO A 4 43.93 14.99 -21.00
C PRO A 4 42.44 14.62 -20.89
N LYS A 5 42.13 13.33 -21.05
CA LYS A 5 40.79 12.78 -20.78
C LYS A 5 40.55 12.75 -19.27
N ALA A 6 39.46 13.36 -18.83
CA ALA A 6 38.98 13.30 -17.45
C ALA A 6 38.60 11.84 -17.08
N THR A 7 39.47 11.15 -16.35
CA THR A 7 39.14 9.93 -15.61
C THR A 7 38.73 10.34 -14.20
N ASN A 8 37.45 10.65 -14.00
CA ASN A 8 36.72 10.52 -12.72
C ASN A 8 35.33 11.17 -12.87
N THR A 9 34.46 10.51 -13.62
CA THR A 9 33.01 10.73 -13.48
C THR A 9 32.38 9.36 -13.28
N SER A 10 32.62 8.77 -12.11
CA SER A 10 31.88 7.59 -11.69
C SER A 10 30.45 8.05 -11.38
N ALA A 11 29.55 7.85 -12.34
CA ALA A 11 28.12 7.96 -12.11
C ALA A 11 27.76 7.03 -10.94
N LEU A 12 27.16 7.61 -9.90
CA LEU A 12 26.58 6.88 -8.78
C LEU A 12 25.37 6.09 -9.31
N SER A 13 25.62 4.93 -9.90
CA SER A 13 24.57 4.02 -10.38
C SER A 13 23.83 3.46 -9.17
N GLY A 14 22.49 3.48 -9.21
CA GLY A 14 21.62 2.96 -8.16
C GLY A 14 21.93 1.50 -7.75
N ALA A 15 22.59 0.73 -8.63
CA ALA A 15 23.07 -0.61 -8.33
C ALA A 15 24.24 -0.64 -7.31
N GLY A 16 25.08 0.40 -7.25
CA GLY A 16 26.16 0.55 -6.27
C GLY A 16 25.64 0.88 -4.88
N VAL A 17 24.57 1.67 -4.82
CA VAL A 17 23.85 2.00 -3.57
C VAL A 17 23.13 0.77 -3.03
N MET A 18 22.41 0.02 -3.89
CA MET A 18 21.76 -1.26 -3.53
C MET A 18 22.75 -2.30 -2.98
N ARG A 19 23.95 -2.43 -3.55
CA ARG A 19 24.99 -3.34 -3.03
C ARG A 19 25.55 -2.91 -1.68
N LEU A 20 25.61 -1.61 -1.39
CA LEU A 20 26.01 -1.11 -0.06
C LEU A 20 24.91 -1.34 0.98
N PHE A 21 23.63 -1.14 0.64
CA PHE A 21 22.50 -1.45 1.53
C PHE A 21 22.39 -2.95 1.85
N ASN A 22 22.62 -3.82 0.86
CA ASN A 22 22.64 -5.28 1.10
C ASN A 22 23.85 -5.73 1.95
N LYS A 23 25.03 -5.09 1.81
CA LYS A 23 26.21 -5.45 2.62
C LYS A 23 26.15 -4.96 4.07
N VAL A 24 25.48 -3.83 4.32
CA VAL A 24 25.20 -3.37 5.69
C VAL A 24 24.16 -4.27 6.35
N GLY A 25 23.15 -4.76 5.60
CA GLY A 25 22.19 -5.77 6.07
C GLY A 25 22.83 -7.14 6.39
N GLU A 26 23.80 -7.60 5.59
CA GLU A 26 24.48 -8.89 5.81
C GLU A 26 25.48 -8.86 6.99
N THR A 27 26.05 -7.71 7.34
CA THR A 27 27.04 -7.62 8.44
C THR A 27 26.37 -7.56 9.82
N VAL A 28 25.10 -7.15 9.90
CA VAL A 28 24.31 -7.15 11.16
C VAL A 28 23.74 -8.54 11.48
N ASN A 29 23.72 -9.47 10.50
CA ASN A 29 23.04 -10.76 10.61
C ASN A 29 23.77 -11.88 11.38
N LYS A 30 24.93 -11.62 11.99
CA LYS A 30 25.66 -12.67 12.75
C LYS A 30 25.22 -12.83 14.21
N ILE A 31 24.39 -11.92 14.74
CA ILE A 31 23.78 -12.04 16.08
C ILE A 31 22.32 -11.56 16.02
N THR A 32 21.56 -12.00 15.03
CA THR A 32 20.11 -11.72 14.99
C THR A 32 19.42 -12.70 15.93
N TYR A 33 19.01 -12.23 17.12
CA TYR A 33 18.13 -13.02 17.98
C TYR A 33 16.82 -13.25 17.22
N LYS A 34 16.48 -14.51 16.96
CA LYS A 34 15.19 -14.85 16.39
C LYS A 34 14.14 -14.54 17.46
N MET A 35 13.21 -13.65 17.15
CA MET A 35 12.00 -13.49 17.96
C MET A 35 11.07 -14.64 17.59
N ASP A 36 11.00 -15.66 18.43
CA ASP A 36 9.90 -16.61 18.38
C ASP A 36 8.69 -15.87 18.97
N GLU A 37 7.71 -15.54 18.13
CA GLU A 37 6.52 -14.81 18.56
C GLU A 37 5.80 -15.63 19.64
N SER A 38 5.74 -15.07 20.85
CA SER A 38 5.17 -15.74 22.02
C SER A 38 3.83 -15.13 22.42
N ASP A 39 3.46 -14.00 21.80
CA ASP A 39 2.15 -13.38 21.95
C ASP A 39 1.24 -13.83 20.79
N PRO A 40 0.27 -14.72 21.05
CA PRO A 40 -0.63 -15.24 20.00
C PRO A 40 -1.37 -14.13 19.25
N TRP A 41 -1.59 -12.99 19.90
CA TRP A 41 -2.25 -11.84 19.27
C TRP A 41 -1.40 -11.29 18.11
N PHE A 42 -0.08 -11.16 18.28
CA PHE A 42 0.79 -10.63 17.24
C PHE A 42 0.98 -11.62 16.10
N GLU A 43 1.03 -12.93 16.38
CA GLU A 43 1.05 -13.97 15.36
C GLU A 43 -0.22 -13.92 14.50
N GLU A 44 -1.39 -13.93 15.14
CA GLU A 44 -2.69 -13.84 14.46
C GLU A 44 -2.81 -12.55 13.63
N LYS A 45 -2.47 -11.40 14.22
CA LYS A 45 -2.58 -10.11 13.54
C LYS A 45 -1.59 -9.95 12.39
N THR A 46 -0.38 -10.51 12.50
CA THR A 46 0.56 -10.54 11.39
C THR A 46 -0.03 -11.30 10.21
N GLN A 47 -0.58 -12.49 10.44
CA GLN A 47 -1.20 -13.27 9.38
C GLN A 47 -2.43 -12.56 8.77
N GLN A 48 -3.27 -11.93 9.60
CA GLN A 48 -4.42 -11.16 9.13
C GLN A 48 -3.99 -9.97 8.25
N ILE A 49 -2.95 -9.23 8.64
CA ILE A 49 -2.44 -8.08 7.90
C ILE A 49 -1.79 -8.52 6.58
N GLU A 50 -1.02 -9.61 6.54
CA GLU A 50 -0.46 -10.16 5.29
C GLU A 50 -1.54 -10.63 4.31
N ASN A 51 -2.59 -11.28 4.84
CA ASN A 51 -3.73 -11.70 4.03
C ASN A 51 -4.47 -10.49 3.45
N LEU A 52 -4.69 -9.45 4.28
CA LEU A 52 -5.34 -8.23 3.87
C LEU A 52 -4.53 -7.47 2.80
N ASP A 53 -3.20 -7.33 2.99
CA ASP A 53 -2.29 -6.72 2.00
C ASP A 53 -2.41 -7.43 0.64
N THR A 54 -2.33 -8.77 0.67
CA THR A 54 -2.42 -9.59 -0.54
C THR A 54 -3.77 -9.41 -1.26
N GLN A 55 -4.87 -9.43 -0.50
CA GLN A 55 -6.22 -9.30 -1.06
C GLN A 55 -6.47 -7.89 -1.61
N LEU A 56 -6.07 -6.85 -0.88
CA LEU A 56 -6.26 -5.47 -1.33
C LEU A 56 -5.40 -5.14 -2.55
N ARG A 57 -4.16 -5.65 -2.64
CA ARG A 57 -3.34 -5.48 -3.86
C ARG A 57 -3.98 -6.12 -5.08
N LYS A 58 -4.55 -7.31 -4.94
CA LYS A 58 -5.29 -7.98 -6.03
C LYS A 58 -6.53 -7.19 -6.43
N LEU A 59 -7.28 -6.68 -5.46
CA LEU A 59 -8.44 -5.85 -5.71
C LEU A 59 -8.05 -4.53 -6.41
N HIS A 60 -7.02 -3.84 -5.93
CA HIS A 60 -6.48 -2.63 -6.55
C HIS A 60 -6.10 -2.87 -8.01
N SER A 61 -5.31 -3.91 -8.29
CA SER A 61 -4.95 -4.27 -9.66
C SER A 61 -6.17 -4.53 -10.56
N SER A 62 -7.21 -5.17 -10.01
CA SER A 62 -8.46 -5.41 -10.76
C SER A 62 -9.20 -4.11 -11.06
N VAL A 63 -9.20 -3.16 -10.11
CA VAL A 63 -9.81 -1.82 -10.27
C VAL A 63 -9.00 -0.98 -11.25
N GLU A 64 -7.66 -1.05 -11.24
CA GLU A 64 -6.82 -0.39 -12.26
C GLU A 64 -7.14 -0.90 -13.67
N THR A 65 -7.30 -2.21 -13.83
CA THR A 65 -7.74 -2.79 -15.10
C THR A 65 -9.15 -2.33 -15.49
N LEU A 66 -10.07 -2.24 -14.54
CA LEU A 66 -11.42 -1.71 -14.78
C LEU A 66 -11.37 -0.26 -15.30
N VAL A 67 -10.56 0.60 -14.67
CA VAL A 67 -10.33 2.00 -15.11
C VAL A 67 -9.82 2.02 -16.55
N MET A 68 -8.83 1.19 -16.87
CA MET A 68 -8.25 1.11 -18.22
C MET A 68 -9.29 0.69 -19.25
N HIS A 69 -10.00 -0.41 -19.02
CA HIS A 69 -11.03 -0.88 -19.93
C HIS A 69 -12.15 0.13 -20.15
N ARG A 70 -12.49 0.92 -19.13
CA ARG A 70 -13.54 1.93 -19.24
C ARG A 70 -13.10 3.15 -20.04
N LYS A 71 -11.82 3.53 -19.95
CA LYS A 71 -11.22 4.53 -20.85
C LYS A 71 -11.16 4.02 -22.29
N ASP A 72 -10.77 2.77 -22.50
CA ASP A 72 -10.76 2.16 -23.84
C ASP A 72 -12.18 2.11 -24.43
N LEU A 73 -13.19 1.79 -23.62
CA LEU A 73 -14.59 1.84 -24.04
C LEU A 73 -14.99 3.25 -24.48
N ALA A 74 -14.65 4.29 -23.72
CA ALA A 74 -14.91 5.68 -24.12
C ALA A 74 -14.29 6.01 -25.48
N ILE A 75 -13.02 5.63 -25.71
CA ILE A 75 -12.32 5.86 -26.99
C ILE A 75 -13.03 5.15 -28.15
N LEU A 76 -13.45 3.90 -27.95
CA LEU A 76 -14.16 3.13 -28.98
C LEU A 76 -15.55 3.72 -29.27
N THR A 77 -16.27 4.16 -28.23
CA THR A 77 -17.55 4.86 -28.37
C THR A 77 -17.39 6.17 -29.13
N ALA A 78 -16.34 6.96 -28.86
CA ALA A 78 -16.03 8.17 -29.64
C ALA A 78 -15.84 7.86 -31.14
N ALA A 79 -15.08 6.80 -31.45
CA ALA A 79 -14.83 6.38 -32.82
C ALA A 79 -16.12 5.91 -33.51
N PHE A 80 -17.00 5.22 -32.78
CA PHE A 80 -18.32 4.82 -33.26
C PHE A 80 -19.20 6.03 -33.55
N ALA A 81 -19.30 6.98 -32.62
CA ALA A 81 -20.08 8.21 -32.80
C ALA A 81 -19.64 8.97 -34.07
N LYS A 82 -18.32 9.16 -34.24
CA LYS A 82 -17.76 9.78 -35.45
C LYS A 82 -18.15 9.03 -36.74
N SER A 83 -18.08 7.69 -36.71
CA SER A 83 -18.42 6.86 -37.86
C SER A 83 -19.91 6.95 -38.21
N ALA A 84 -20.79 6.95 -37.20
CA ALA A 84 -22.23 7.14 -37.37
C ALA A 84 -22.56 8.52 -37.97
N ALA A 85 -21.89 9.58 -37.51
CA ALA A 85 -22.03 10.92 -38.07
C ALA A 85 -21.56 10.99 -39.53
N MET A 86 -20.46 10.31 -39.87
CA MET A 86 -19.99 10.22 -41.26
C MET A 86 -21.00 9.48 -42.16
N LEU A 87 -21.56 8.37 -41.69
CA LEU A 87 -22.59 7.63 -42.42
C LEU A 87 -23.86 8.46 -42.62
N SER A 88 -24.30 9.22 -41.61
CA SER A 88 -25.44 10.14 -41.74
C SER A 88 -25.27 11.12 -42.90
N ASN A 89 -24.06 11.67 -43.10
CA ASN A 89 -23.76 12.60 -44.19
C ASN A 89 -23.77 11.95 -45.59
N CYS A 90 -23.56 10.63 -45.67
CA CYS A 90 -23.59 9.88 -46.92
C CYS A 90 -24.96 9.26 -47.22
N GLU A 91 -25.88 9.25 -46.25
CA GLU A 91 -27.17 8.61 -46.38
C GLU A 91 -28.19 9.53 -47.07
N GLU A 92 -28.80 9.02 -48.15
CA GLU A 92 -29.80 9.77 -48.93
C GLU A 92 -31.20 9.70 -48.29
N HIS A 93 -31.52 8.59 -47.61
CA HIS A 93 -32.81 8.42 -46.97
C HIS A 93 -32.91 9.30 -45.72
N THR A 94 -33.73 10.35 -45.80
CA THR A 94 -33.77 11.43 -44.80
C THR A 94 -34.02 10.95 -43.37
N SER A 95 -34.94 10.00 -43.14
CA SER A 95 -35.19 9.49 -41.78
C SER A 95 -34.05 8.64 -41.25
N LEU A 96 -33.36 7.89 -42.11
CA LEU A 96 -32.20 7.07 -41.72
C LEU A 96 -31.00 7.97 -41.44
N SER A 97 -30.74 8.96 -42.29
CA SER A 97 -29.70 9.98 -42.07
C SER A 97 -29.89 10.71 -40.75
N ARG A 98 -31.13 11.14 -40.45
CA ARG A 98 -31.49 11.78 -39.17
C ARG A 98 -31.25 10.86 -37.98
N ALA A 99 -31.66 9.59 -38.06
CA ALA A 99 -31.46 8.64 -36.97
C ALA A 99 -29.97 8.34 -36.73
N LEU A 100 -29.16 8.23 -37.78
CA LEU A 100 -27.69 8.08 -37.66
C LEU A 100 -27.04 9.30 -37.01
N SER A 101 -27.48 10.51 -37.36
CA SER A 101 -26.99 11.75 -36.72
C SER A 101 -27.32 11.76 -35.23
N GLN A 102 -28.54 11.40 -34.85
CA GLN A 102 -28.92 11.37 -33.44
C GLN A 102 -28.26 10.22 -32.67
N LEU A 103 -28.02 9.08 -33.31
CA LEU A 103 -27.23 8.00 -32.72
C LEU A 103 -25.81 8.49 -32.41
N ALA A 104 -25.19 9.24 -33.32
CA ALA A 104 -23.89 9.83 -33.08
C ALA A 104 -23.91 10.77 -31.85
N GLU A 105 -24.89 11.66 -31.73
CA GLU A 105 -25.04 12.54 -30.57
C GLU A 105 -25.27 11.79 -29.24
N VAL A 106 -26.01 10.67 -29.27
CA VAL A 106 -26.24 9.82 -28.09
C VAL A 106 -24.93 9.16 -27.67
N GLU A 107 -24.18 8.64 -28.63
CA GLU A 107 -22.90 7.97 -28.37
C GLU A 107 -21.82 8.96 -27.91
N GLU A 108 -21.82 10.21 -28.36
CA GLU A 108 -20.99 11.29 -27.78
C GLU A 108 -21.32 11.52 -26.29
N LYS A 109 -22.60 11.49 -25.91
CA LYS A 109 -23.00 11.62 -24.50
C LYS A 109 -22.62 10.38 -23.67
N VAL A 110 -22.74 9.19 -24.27
CA VAL A 110 -22.35 7.92 -23.64
C VAL A 110 -20.83 7.87 -23.44
N GLU A 111 -20.04 8.36 -24.40
CA GLU A 111 -18.60 8.50 -24.31
C GLU A 111 -18.18 9.40 -23.13
N ALA A 112 -18.77 10.59 -23.01
CA ALA A 112 -18.53 11.48 -21.89
C ALA A 112 -18.84 10.80 -20.55
N LEU A 113 -19.94 10.05 -20.50
CA LEU A 113 -20.35 9.27 -19.32
C LEU A 113 -19.36 8.15 -18.96
N HIS A 114 -18.80 7.47 -19.95
CA HIS A 114 -17.75 6.47 -19.72
C HIS A 114 -16.48 7.10 -19.13
N ASN A 115 -16.10 8.30 -19.60
CA ASN A 115 -14.99 9.04 -19.00
C ASN A 115 -15.28 9.44 -17.55
N GLU A 116 -16.48 9.93 -17.25
CA GLU A 116 -16.89 10.26 -15.88
C GLU A 116 -16.86 9.03 -14.96
N GLN A 117 -17.39 7.90 -15.43
CA GLN A 117 -17.32 6.63 -14.69
C GLN A 117 -15.87 6.21 -14.45
N ALA A 118 -15.00 6.24 -15.47
CA ALA A 118 -13.59 5.89 -15.33
C ALA A 118 -12.86 6.79 -14.30
N ASN A 119 -13.22 8.08 -14.26
CA ASN A 119 -12.71 9.02 -13.27
C ASN A 119 -13.21 8.68 -11.86
N ALA A 120 -14.48 8.28 -11.70
CA ALA A 120 -15.01 7.84 -10.42
C ALA A 120 -14.35 6.54 -9.93
N ASP A 121 -14.17 5.54 -10.79
CA ASP A 121 -13.46 4.31 -10.43
C ASP A 121 -12.04 4.60 -9.95
N PHE A 122 -11.35 5.52 -10.64
CA PHE A 122 -9.97 5.89 -10.31
C PHE A 122 -9.91 6.71 -9.02
N SER A 123 -10.54 7.88 -9.01
CA SER A 123 -10.39 8.86 -7.92
C SER A 123 -11.05 8.45 -6.61
N VAL A 124 -12.09 7.61 -6.67
CA VAL A 124 -12.84 7.18 -5.48
C VAL A 124 -12.36 5.82 -5.01
N LEU A 125 -12.46 4.79 -5.86
CA LEU A 125 -12.21 3.41 -5.45
C LEU A 125 -10.71 3.05 -5.52
N CYS A 126 -10.02 3.40 -6.60
CA CYS A 126 -8.61 3.05 -6.79
C CYS A 126 -7.71 3.76 -5.76
N GLU A 127 -7.87 5.07 -5.58
CA GLU A 127 -7.07 5.83 -4.60
C GLU A 127 -7.35 5.38 -3.15
N LEU A 128 -8.60 5.07 -2.77
CA LEU A 128 -8.88 4.48 -1.45
C LEU A 128 -8.07 3.19 -1.22
N LEU A 129 -8.09 2.28 -2.20
CA LEU A 129 -7.40 1.00 -2.09
C LEU A 129 -5.88 1.22 -1.97
N LYS A 130 -5.33 2.14 -2.75
CA LYS A 130 -3.91 2.51 -2.74
C LYS A 130 -3.48 3.08 -1.40
N ASP A 131 -4.26 4.00 -0.84
CA ASP A 131 -4.01 4.60 0.48
C ASP A 131 -4.00 3.55 1.58
N TYR A 132 -4.96 2.62 1.56
CA TYR A 132 -5.01 1.54 2.55
C TYR A 132 -3.92 0.50 2.37
N ILE A 133 -3.49 0.20 1.15
CA ILE A 133 -2.30 -0.63 0.90
C ILE A 133 -1.04 0.03 1.48
N ALA A 134 -0.89 1.35 1.32
CA ALA A 134 0.22 2.09 1.91
C ALA A 134 0.18 2.06 3.43
N LEU A 135 -0.99 2.28 4.03
CA LEU A 135 -1.20 2.22 5.48
C LEU A 135 -0.90 0.83 6.06
N ILE A 136 -1.27 -0.23 5.34
CA ILE A 136 -0.90 -1.61 5.71
C ILE A 136 0.61 -1.82 5.63
N GLY A 137 1.29 -1.24 4.64
CA GLY A 137 2.75 -1.19 4.59
C GLY A 137 3.34 -0.58 5.87
N SER A 138 2.81 0.56 6.32
CA SER A 138 3.25 1.20 7.56
C SER A 138 2.99 0.33 8.81
N ILE A 139 1.89 -0.43 8.86
CA ILE A 139 1.64 -1.37 9.96
C ILE A 139 2.70 -2.46 9.99
N LYS A 140 3.08 -3.02 8.83
CA LYS A 140 4.13 -4.03 8.71
C LYS A 140 5.49 -3.49 9.16
N ASP A 141 5.80 -2.24 8.81
CA ASP A 141 7.04 -1.58 9.26
C ASP A 141 7.09 -1.44 10.79
N VAL A 142 5.96 -1.09 11.42
CA VAL A 142 5.85 -0.98 12.87
C VAL A 142 5.97 -2.35 13.56
N PHE A 143 5.41 -3.42 12.98
CA PHE A 143 5.61 -4.78 13.49
C PHE A 143 7.09 -5.17 13.42
N HIS A 144 7.78 -4.82 12.32
CA HIS A 144 9.21 -5.06 12.19
C HIS A 144 10.02 -4.25 13.22
N GLU A 145 9.62 -3.01 13.51
CA GLU A 145 10.28 -2.21 14.55
C GLU A 145 10.15 -2.83 15.94
N ARG A 146 8.97 -3.39 16.28
CA ARG A 146 8.79 -4.17 17.52
C ARG A 146 9.77 -5.34 17.62
N VAL A 147 10.03 -6.04 16.52
CA VAL A 147 11.03 -7.13 16.49
C VAL A 147 12.44 -6.60 16.77
N LYS A 148 12.81 -5.42 16.24
CA LYS A 148 14.12 -4.81 16.54
C LYS A 148 14.26 -4.42 18.00
N VAL A 149 13.22 -3.81 18.58
CA VAL A 149 13.20 -3.46 20.01
C VAL A 149 13.37 -4.73 20.87
N PHE A 150 12.67 -5.81 20.53
CA PHE A 150 12.85 -7.11 21.19
C PHE A 150 14.29 -7.63 21.09
N GLN A 151 14.88 -7.60 19.89
CA GLN A 151 16.26 -8.04 19.67
C GLN A 151 17.27 -7.24 20.50
N ASN A 152 17.08 -5.92 20.60
CA ASN A 152 17.90 -5.06 21.44
C ASN A 152 17.77 -5.38 22.93
N TRP A 153 16.55 -5.67 23.38
CA TRP A 153 16.30 -6.12 24.75
C TRP A 153 16.99 -7.47 25.03
N GLN A 154 16.82 -8.47 24.17
CA GLN A 154 17.45 -9.79 24.33
C GLN A 154 18.98 -9.72 24.27
N HIS A 155 19.54 -8.88 23.40
CA HIS A 155 20.97 -8.62 23.38
C HIS A 155 21.46 -8.07 24.72
N SER A 156 20.75 -7.11 25.29
CA SER A 156 21.08 -6.54 26.60
C SER A 156 20.97 -7.57 27.71
N GLN A 157 19.97 -8.47 27.65
CA GLN A 157 19.81 -9.57 28.60
C GLN A 157 20.98 -10.56 28.55
N GLN A 158 21.44 -10.93 27.34
CA GLN A 158 22.60 -11.81 27.20
C GLN A 158 23.88 -11.15 27.73
N MET A 159 24.07 -9.86 27.46
CA MET A 159 25.22 -9.11 27.96
C MET A 159 25.22 -9.01 29.49
N LEU A 160 24.06 -8.78 30.10
CA LEU A 160 23.91 -8.83 31.56
C LEU A 160 24.34 -10.19 32.13
N ASN A 161 23.89 -11.30 31.51
CA ASN A 161 24.26 -12.64 31.96
C ASN A 161 25.79 -12.87 31.90
N LYS A 162 26.45 -12.43 30.82
CA LYS A 162 27.92 -12.49 30.70
C LYS A 162 28.61 -11.66 31.79
N LYS A 163 28.09 -10.48 32.14
CA LYS A 163 28.63 -9.63 33.21
C LYS A 163 28.45 -10.25 34.59
N ARG A 164 27.32 -10.87 34.85
CA ARG A 164 27.07 -11.64 36.10
C ARG A 164 28.04 -12.82 36.23
N GLU A 165 28.26 -13.59 35.16
CA GLU A 165 29.25 -14.68 35.14
C GLU A 165 30.69 -14.17 35.35
N GLN A 166 31.04 -13.04 34.73
CA GLN A 166 32.35 -12.41 34.91
C GLN A 166 32.57 -11.97 36.36
N LYS A 167 31.57 -11.33 36.98
CA LYS A 167 31.59 -10.94 38.40
C LYS A 167 31.83 -12.16 39.29
N ALA A 168 31.04 -13.22 39.12
CA ALA A 168 31.17 -14.45 39.92
C ALA A 168 32.58 -15.07 39.81
N LYS A 169 33.16 -15.11 38.60
CA LYS A 169 34.55 -15.59 38.39
C LYS A 169 35.59 -14.73 39.10
N LEU A 170 35.43 -13.40 39.10
CA LEU A 170 36.36 -12.47 39.74
C LEU A 170 36.31 -12.58 41.26
N GLU A 171 35.12 -12.72 41.84
CA GLU A 171 34.91 -12.93 43.28
C GLU A 171 35.57 -14.24 43.75
N LEU A 172 35.39 -15.33 43.01
CA LEU A 172 36.06 -16.62 43.29
C LEU A 172 37.59 -16.55 43.18
N SER A 173 38.12 -15.63 42.37
CA SER A 173 39.58 -15.46 42.17
C SER A 173 40.28 -14.63 43.26
N GLY A 174 39.56 -14.16 44.28
CA GLY A 174 40.12 -13.42 45.40
C GLY A 174 40.60 -12.01 45.05
N LYS A 175 40.01 -11.35 44.04
CA LYS A 175 40.37 -9.99 43.58
C LYS A 175 39.24 -8.98 43.88
N PRO A 176 39.11 -8.49 45.12
CA PRO A 176 37.94 -7.70 45.56
C PRO A 176 37.74 -6.39 44.80
N ASP A 177 38.81 -5.65 44.48
CA ASP A 177 38.70 -4.38 43.73
C ASP A 177 38.12 -4.57 42.33
N LYS A 178 38.48 -5.66 41.64
CA LYS A 178 37.94 -6.00 40.31
C LYS A 178 36.51 -6.51 40.40
N GLY A 179 36.12 -7.13 41.53
CA GLY A 179 34.75 -7.53 41.81
C GLY A 179 33.82 -6.32 41.97
N ASN A 180 34.29 -5.27 42.67
CA ASN A 180 33.52 -4.03 42.83
C ASN A 180 33.22 -3.35 41.49
N GLN A 181 34.22 -3.23 40.61
CA GLN A 181 34.03 -2.69 39.26
C GLN A 181 33.04 -3.52 38.44
N ALA A 182 33.16 -4.85 38.47
CA ALA A 182 32.22 -5.75 37.80
C ALA A 182 30.79 -5.64 38.37
N SER A 183 30.64 -5.32 39.67
CA SER A 183 29.32 -5.09 40.27
C SER A 183 28.66 -3.82 39.76
N VAL A 184 29.42 -2.75 39.53
CA VAL A 184 28.89 -1.52 38.91
C VAL A 184 28.41 -1.81 37.48
N GLU A 185 29.20 -2.52 36.68
CA GLU A 185 28.80 -2.90 35.32
C GLU A 185 27.53 -3.75 35.32
N VAL A 186 27.37 -4.68 36.27
CA VAL A 186 26.12 -5.47 36.39
C VAL A 186 24.92 -4.56 36.60
N VAL A 187 25.00 -3.58 37.52
CA VAL A 187 23.90 -2.63 37.78
C VAL A 187 23.55 -1.81 36.54
N GLU A 188 24.56 -1.35 35.78
CA GLU A 188 24.33 -0.62 34.53
C GLU A 188 23.59 -1.45 33.48
N TRP A 189 23.98 -2.72 33.31
CA TRP A 189 23.33 -3.63 32.38
C TRP A 189 21.95 -4.09 32.86
N GLU A 190 21.71 -4.21 34.16
CA GLU A 190 20.38 -4.43 34.75
C GLU A 190 19.43 -3.29 34.37
N ALA A 191 19.86 -2.04 34.58
CA ALA A 191 19.07 -0.87 34.19
C ALA A 191 18.83 -0.80 32.66
N LYS A 192 19.77 -1.28 31.84
CA LYS A 192 19.61 -1.34 30.38
C LYS A 192 18.61 -2.41 29.95
N VAL A 193 18.61 -3.56 30.61
CA VAL A 193 17.62 -4.63 30.39
C VAL A 193 16.23 -4.15 30.76
N GLU A 194 16.08 -3.49 31.92
CA GLU A 194 14.81 -2.95 32.39
C GLU A 194 14.23 -1.94 31.39
N ARG A 195 15.04 -0.97 30.92
CA ARG A 195 14.62 -0.02 29.88
C ARG A 195 14.23 -0.71 28.57
N GLY A 196 14.99 -1.72 28.13
CA GLY A 196 14.67 -2.45 26.91
C GLY A 196 13.36 -3.24 27.01
N GLN A 197 13.07 -3.80 28.19
CA GLN A 197 11.80 -4.45 28.46
C GLN A 197 10.65 -3.45 28.46
N GLU A 198 10.81 -2.32 29.15
CA GLU A 198 9.80 -1.25 29.19
C GLU A 198 9.49 -0.72 27.78
N GLU A 199 10.51 -0.48 26.96
CA GLU A 199 10.36 -0.05 25.57
C GLU A 199 9.57 -1.08 24.74
N PHE A 200 9.93 -2.37 24.87
CA PHE A 200 9.23 -3.46 24.20
C PHE A 200 7.75 -3.58 24.62
N ASP A 201 7.47 -3.46 25.91
CA ASP A 201 6.10 -3.50 26.43
C ASP A 201 5.29 -2.28 25.95
N ASN A 202 5.91 -1.10 25.91
CA ASN A 202 5.27 0.13 25.47
C ASN A 202 4.94 0.12 23.98
N ILE A 203 5.88 -0.28 23.11
CA ILE A 203 5.61 -0.41 21.68
C ILE A 203 4.55 -1.48 21.42
N SER A 204 4.59 -2.60 22.14
CA SER A 204 3.60 -3.68 22.00
C SER A 204 2.19 -3.21 22.35
N LYS A 205 2.03 -2.50 23.48
CA LYS A 205 0.74 -1.93 23.91
C LYS A 205 0.23 -0.87 22.94
N MET A 206 1.12 0.00 22.45
CA MET A 206 0.74 1.04 21.50
C MET A 206 0.27 0.45 20.18
N ILE A 207 0.97 -0.56 19.66
CA ILE A 207 0.57 -1.25 18.43
C ILE A 207 -0.83 -1.85 18.57
N LYS A 208 -1.12 -2.54 19.67
CA LYS A 208 -2.45 -3.12 19.90
C LYS A 208 -3.56 -2.06 19.82
N LYS A 209 -3.36 -0.94 20.54
CA LYS A 209 -4.30 0.18 20.57
C LYS A 209 -4.51 0.82 19.19
N GLU A 210 -3.43 1.13 18.47
CA GLU A 210 -3.55 1.79 17.16
C GLU A 210 -4.08 0.83 16.09
N LEU A 211 -3.82 -0.47 16.20
CA LEU A 211 -4.38 -1.46 15.27
C LEU A 211 -5.89 -1.62 15.45
N GLU A 212 -6.39 -1.63 16.69
CA GLU A 212 -7.84 -1.60 16.97
C GLU A 212 -8.50 -0.35 16.36
N ARG A 213 -7.87 0.81 16.50
CA ARG A 213 -8.34 2.06 15.89
C ARG A 213 -8.34 1.97 14.37
N PHE A 214 -7.28 1.43 13.77
CA PHE A 214 -7.18 1.21 12.33
C PHE A 214 -8.31 0.31 11.83
N GLU A 215 -8.61 -0.79 12.51
CA GLU A 215 -9.67 -1.73 12.09
C GLU A 215 -11.06 -1.06 12.08
N VAL A 216 -11.37 -0.26 13.10
CA VAL A 216 -12.63 0.48 13.19
C VAL A 216 -12.72 1.54 12.09
N ASN A 217 -11.65 2.31 11.88
CA ASN A 217 -11.64 3.37 10.86
C ASN A 217 -11.71 2.79 9.45
N ARG A 218 -10.97 1.71 9.17
CA ARG A 218 -11.02 0.98 7.89
C ARG A 218 -12.45 0.64 7.49
N VAL A 219 -13.22 0.04 8.40
CA VAL A 219 -14.60 -0.34 8.09
C VAL A 219 -15.47 0.88 7.80
N LYS A 220 -15.31 1.96 8.56
CA LYS A 220 -16.08 3.21 8.37
C LYS A 220 -15.74 3.88 7.04
N ASP A 221 -14.46 4.03 6.73
CA ASP A 221 -13.99 4.72 5.54
C ASP A 221 -14.38 3.94 4.28
N PHE A 222 -14.13 2.62 4.25
CA PHE A 222 -14.54 1.79 3.13
C PHE A 222 -16.05 1.84 2.93
N LYS A 223 -16.85 1.76 4.00
CA LYS A 223 -18.30 1.85 3.89
C LYS A 223 -18.73 3.18 3.27
N ALA A 224 -18.21 4.31 3.76
CA ALA A 224 -18.57 5.63 3.26
C ALA A 224 -18.20 5.80 1.78
N VAL A 225 -16.98 5.41 1.41
CA VAL A 225 -16.49 5.54 0.03
C VAL A 225 -17.19 4.58 -0.92
N ILE A 226 -17.49 3.34 -0.51
CA ILE A 226 -18.25 2.39 -1.33
C ILE A 226 -19.67 2.90 -1.57
N ILE A 227 -20.33 3.48 -0.57
CA ILE A 227 -21.66 4.07 -0.75
C ILE A 227 -21.59 5.21 -1.79
N GLN A 228 -20.65 6.14 -1.63
CA GLN A 228 -20.45 7.23 -2.58
C GLN A 228 -20.18 6.71 -4.00
N TYR A 229 -19.34 5.68 -4.14
CA TYR A 229 -19.03 5.07 -5.42
C TYR A 229 -20.27 4.42 -6.07
N LEU A 230 -21.08 3.71 -5.29
CA LEU A 230 -22.33 3.09 -5.77
C LEU A 230 -23.37 4.14 -6.17
N GLU A 231 -23.47 5.24 -5.44
CA GLU A 231 -24.35 6.37 -5.78
C GLU A 231 -23.94 7.03 -7.11
N ASN A 232 -22.64 7.22 -7.32
CA ASN A 232 -22.10 7.70 -8.59
C ASN A 232 -22.43 6.73 -9.73
N LEU A 233 -22.18 5.42 -9.54
CA LEU A 233 -22.52 4.40 -10.54
C LEU A 233 -24.01 4.41 -10.90
N MET A 234 -24.89 4.47 -9.89
CA MET A 234 -26.33 4.53 -10.11
C MET A 234 -26.74 5.77 -10.90
N THR A 235 -26.17 6.92 -10.56
CA THR A 235 -26.43 8.19 -11.27
C THR A 235 -26.02 8.09 -12.74
N HIS A 236 -24.85 7.53 -13.02
CA HIS A 236 -24.41 7.32 -14.40
C HIS A 236 -25.35 6.36 -15.15
N GLN A 237 -25.75 5.24 -14.55
CA GLN A 237 -26.68 4.30 -15.18
C GLN A 237 -28.05 4.94 -15.48
N GLN A 238 -28.56 5.79 -14.59
CA GLN A 238 -29.79 6.54 -14.83
C GLN A 238 -29.66 7.53 -16.00
N GLN A 239 -28.50 8.19 -16.15
CA GLN A 239 -28.25 9.06 -17.29
C GLN A 239 -28.17 8.27 -18.60
N LEU A 240 -27.47 7.13 -18.60
CA LEU A 240 -27.39 6.24 -19.76
C LEU A 240 -28.78 5.82 -20.25
N ILE A 241 -29.66 5.40 -19.33
CA ILE A 241 -31.06 5.05 -19.64
C ILE A 241 -31.77 6.23 -20.30
N LYS A 242 -31.67 7.44 -19.72
CA LYS A 242 -32.30 8.65 -20.28
C LYS A 242 -31.82 8.97 -21.69
N TYR A 243 -30.53 8.81 -21.98
CA TYR A 243 -29.98 9.04 -23.31
C TYR A 243 -30.57 8.07 -24.34
N TRP A 244 -30.64 6.78 -24.02
CA TRP A 244 -31.21 5.77 -24.90
C TRP A 244 -32.73 5.87 -25.04
N GLU A 245 -33.46 6.20 -23.98
CA GLU A 245 -34.91 6.44 -24.03
C GLU A 245 -35.26 7.63 -24.92
N ALA A 246 -34.45 8.70 -24.88
CA ALA A 246 -34.63 9.86 -25.75
C ALA A 246 -34.39 9.53 -27.24
N PHE A 247 -33.48 8.60 -27.53
CA PHE A 247 -33.18 8.14 -28.88
C PHE A 247 -34.23 7.18 -29.47
N LEU A 248 -34.87 6.38 -28.61
CA LEU A 248 -35.77 5.30 -29.02
C LEU A 248 -36.86 5.68 -30.04
N PRO A 249 -37.53 6.85 -29.97
CA PRO A 249 -38.52 7.26 -30.96
C PRO A 249 -37.94 7.40 -32.37
N GLU A 250 -36.72 7.92 -32.49
CA GLU A 250 -36.06 8.18 -33.76
C GLU A 250 -35.56 6.89 -34.40
N ALA A 251 -35.09 5.94 -33.58
CA ALA A 251 -34.81 4.58 -34.04
C ALA A 251 -36.07 3.88 -34.59
N LYS A 252 -37.23 4.09 -33.96
CA LYS A 252 -38.52 3.52 -34.42
C LYS A 252 -39.06 4.17 -35.69
N ALA A 253 -38.68 5.41 -35.98
CA ALA A 253 -39.13 6.16 -37.16
C ALA A 253 -38.45 5.71 -38.47
N ILE A 254 -37.45 4.81 -38.40
CA ILE A 254 -36.78 4.22 -39.56
C ILE A 254 -37.59 3.04 -40.13
N ALA A 255 -38.42 2.38 -39.30
CA ALA A 255 -39.17 1.16 -39.63
C ALA A 255 -40.41 1.43 -40.48
#